data_AF-A0A167EQ22-F1
#
_entry.id   AF-A0A167EQ22-F1
#
_cell.length_a   1.000
_cell.length_b   1.000
_cell.length_c   1.000
_cell.angle_alpha   90.00
_cell.angle_beta   90.00
_cell.angle_gamma   90.00
#
_symmetry.space_group_name_H-M   'P 1'
#
loop_
_entity.id
_entity.type
_entity.pdbx_description
1 polymer ?
#
loop_
_entity_poly.entity_id
_entity_poly.type
_entity_poly.pdbx_seq_one_letter_code
_entity_poly.pdbx_strand_id
1 'polypeptide(L)'
;MSSAGKSVEPVTVESLKVEVEKLATQVRKNTNAIIDTGRHVLSIQIEHEKQLLAKEGLSETREVATGTGSGVTGAGGAGSSVIDSKSYRERKRDIDLDSDDEVDDRGAGRSGGQGGSNDAITSEDIVDLVTELQGQLDMLDERSVRRTANAFVAAESDPIAPLPGRDGEFPAETESFPATLGEFKALDTSQVEFWLKWYELLPPDEEELAQLLDRAGATLEDVGQPASTAPKPEPSIDETNANFDSLARFLGIRARRTKGVW
;
A
#
# COMPACT_ATOMS: atom_id res chain seq x y z
N MET A 1 -55.12 6.53 -4.19
CA MET A 1 -54.68 5.32 -4.91
C MET A 1 -53.69 4.61 -4.00
N SER A 2 -54.02 3.39 -3.59
CA SER A 2 -53.40 2.67 -2.47
C SER A 2 -52.04 2.10 -2.87
N SER A 3 -50.98 2.43 -2.12
CA SER A 3 -49.65 1.85 -2.27
C SER A 3 -49.62 0.50 -1.57
N ALA A 4 -49.47 -0.57 -2.35
CA ALA A 4 -49.37 -1.95 -1.85
C ALA A 4 -47.97 -2.16 -1.24
N GLY A 5 -47.92 -2.38 0.07
CA GLY A 5 -46.72 -2.78 0.79
C GLY A 5 -46.19 -4.12 0.28
N LYS A 6 -44.94 -4.14 -0.17
CA LYS A 6 -44.20 -5.35 -0.53
C LYS A 6 -43.90 -6.11 0.77
N SER A 7 -44.59 -7.23 0.98
CA SER A 7 -44.34 -8.14 2.08
C SER A 7 -42.92 -8.71 1.96
N VAL A 8 -42.08 -8.42 2.96
CA VAL A 8 -40.75 -9.03 3.11
C VAL A 8 -40.98 -10.46 3.59
N GLU A 9 -40.76 -11.43 2.72
CA GLU A 9 -40.77 -12.84 3.12
C GLU A 9 -39.57 -13.14 4.03
N PRO A 10 -39.74 -13.97 5.08
CA PRO A 10 -38.65 -14.29 5.99
C PRO A 10 -37.59 -15.11 5.26
N VAL A 11 -36.35 -14.61 5.28
CA VAL A 11 -35.18 -15.32 4.76
C VAL A 11 -35.06 -16.65 5.52
N THR A 12 -35.18 -17.76 4.80
CA THR A 12 -35.10 -19.10 5.37
C THR A 12 -33.66 -19.61 5.30
N VAL A 13 -33.30 -20.53 6.18
CA VAL A 13 -31.94 -21.11 6.20
C VAL A 13 -31.65 -21.87 4.90
N GLU A 14 -32.71 -22.38 4.27
CA GLU A 14 -32.71 -23.07 2.99
C GLU A 14 -32.39 -22.13 1.83
N SER A 15 -32.94 -20.90 1.81
CA SER A 15 -32.60 -19.93 0.77
C SER A 15 -31.15 -19.47 0.85
N LEU A 16 -30.62 -19.31 2.07
CA LEU A 16 -29.21 -18.96 2.29
C LEU A 16 -28.26 -20.08 1.83
N LYS A 17 -28.60 -21.36 2.03
CA LYS A 17 -27.80 -22.49 1.54
C LYS A 17 -27.70 -22.51 0.02
N VAL A 18 -28.82 -22.28 -0.66
CA VAL A 18 -28.87 -22.20 -2.14
C VAL A 18 -28.02 -21.04 -2.64
N GLU A 19 -28.07 -19.89 -1.96
CA GLU A 19 -27.28 -18.72 -2.33
C GLU A 19 -25.77 -18.93 -2.12
N VAL A 20 -25.37 -19.56 -1.01
CA VAL A 20 -23.97 -19.95 -0.76
C VAL A 20 -23.46 -20.94 -1.81
N GLU A 21 -24.27 -21.92 -2.21
CA GLU A 21 -23.88 -22.88 -3.26
C GLU A 21 -23.74 -22.22 -4.64
N LYS A 22 -24.62 -21.25 -4.94
CA LYS A 22 -24.52 -20.42 -6.15
C LYS A 22 -23.25 -19.57 -6.15
N LEU A 23 -22.94 -18.92 -5.03
CA LEU A 23 -21.71 -18.14 -4.83
C LEU A 23 -20.48 -19.03 -4.95
N ALA A 24 -20.46 -20.21 -4.34
CA ALA A 24 -19.35 -21.16 -4.44
C ALA A 24 -19.11 -21.62 -5.88
N THR A 25 -20.19 -21.85 -6.65
CA THR A 25 -20.10 -22.20 -8.07
C THR A 25 -19.54 -21.05 -8.90
N GLN A 26 -19.96 -19.82 -8.59
CA GLN A 26 -19.48 -18.61 -9.27
C GLN A 26 -18.01 -18.33 -8.97
N VAL A 27 -17.57 -18.49 -7.72
CA VAL A 27 -16.16 -18.39 -7.34
C VAL A 27 -15.32 -19.41 -8.09
N ARG A 28 -15.74 -20.68 -8.15
CA ARG A 28 -15.03 -21.71 -8.93
C ARG A 28 -14.91 -21.35 -10.41
N LYS A 29 -15.98 -20.83 -11.01
CA LYS A 29 -15.97 -20.39 -12.42
C LYS A 29 -14.98 -19.24 -12.64
N ASN A 30 -14.97 -18.27 -11.74
CA ASN A 30 -14.04 -17.13 -11.81
C ASN A 30 -12.59 -17.57 -11.60
N THR A 31 -12.32 -18.45 -10.64
CA THR A 31 -10.98 -19.01 -10.43
C THR A 31 -10.45 -19.73 -11.66
N ASN A 32 -11.28 -20.54 -12.34
CA ASN A 32 -10.87 -21.22 -13.57
C ASN A 32 -10.57 -20.22 -14.70
N ALA A 33 -11.41 -19.19 -14.86
CA ALA A 33 -11.17 -18.14 -15.86
C ALA A 33 -9.85 -17.41 -15.60
N ILE A 34 -9.55 -17.07 -14.34
CA ILE A 34 -8.28 -16.42 -13.95
C ILE A 34 -7.08 -17.32 -14.27
N ILE A 35 -7.17 -18.63 -13.99
CA ILE A 35 -6.10 -19.59 -14.30
C ILE A 35 -5.86 -19.65 -15.82
N ASP A 36 -6.91 -19.70 -16.62
CA ASP A 36 -6.80 -19.77 -18.08
C ASP A 36 -6.24 -18.47 -18.67
N THR A 37 -6.69 -17.31 -18.19
CA THR A 37 -6.12 -16.02 -18.58
C THR A 37 -4.66 -15.91 -18.15
N GLY A 38 -4.30 -16.34 -16.94
CA GLY A 38 -2.92 -16.34 -16.46
C GLY A 38 -2.01 -17.22 -17.32
N ARG A 39 -2.45 -18.42 -17.69
CA ARG A 39 -1.73 -19.29 -18.62
C ARG A 39 -1.55 -18.64 -19.99
N HIS A 40 -2.58 -17.96 -20.49
CA HIS A 40 -2.50 -17.28 -21.78
C HIS A 40 -1.51 -16.11 -21.76
N VAL A 41 -1.54 -15.27 -20.72
CA VAL A 41 -0.60 -14.15 -20.57
C VAL A 41 0.84 -14.66 -20.46
N LEU A 42 1.09 -15.69 -19.65
CA LEU A 42 2.41 -16.31 -19.56
C LEU A 42 2.87 -16.87 -20.90
N SER A 43 1.97 -17.50 -21.67
CA SER A 43 2.32 -18.00 -23.00
C SER A 43 2.72 -16.89 -23.97
N ILE A 44 2.03 -15.74 -23.91
CA ILE A 44 2.36 -14.56 -24.73
C ILE A 44 3.71 -13.99 -24.30
N GLN A 45 3.97 -13.87 -23.00
CA GLN A 45 5.24 -13.36 -22.48
C GLN A 45 6.41 -14.26 -22.87
N ILE A 46 6.29 -15.57 -22.68
CA ILE A 46 7.31 -16.55 -23.07
C ILE A 46 7.57 -16.47 -24.58
N GLU A 47 6.52 -16.35 -25.40
CA GLU A 47 6.68 -16.25 -26.84
C GLU A 47 7.35 -14.93 -27.25
N HIS A 48 6.99 -13.82 -26.61
CA HIS A 48 7.63 -12.52 -26.81
C HIS A 48 9.12 -12.57 -26.43
N GLU A 49 9.47 -13.15 -25.28
CA GLU A 49 10.86 -13.33 -24.86
C GLU A 49 11.63 -14.25 -25.81
N LYS A 50 11.03 -15.36 -26.25
CA LYS A 50 11.65 -16.23 -27.27
C LYS A 50 11.92 -15.47 -28.57
N GLN A 51 11.02 -14.61 -29.01
CA GLN A 51 11.22 -13.79 -30.20
C GLN A 51 12.31 -12.74 -30.01
N LEU A 52 12.41 -12.12 -28.83
CA LEU A 52 13.51 -11.22 -28.49
C LEU A 52 14.85 -11.97 -28.51
N LEU A 53 14.92 -13.13 -27.85
CA LEU A 53 16.14 -13.95 -27.81
C LEU A 53 16.55 -14.47 -29.19
N ALA A 54 15.59 -14.80 -30.05
CA ALA A 54 15.84 -15.18 -31.44
C ALA A 54 16.40 -14.01 -32.28
N LYS A 55 15.91 -12.79 -32.04
CA LYS A 55 16.41 -11.56 -32.71
C LYS A 55 17.82 -11.19 -32.25
N GLU A 56 18.14 -11.41 -30.98
CA GLU A 56 19.46 -11.18 -30.39
C GLU A 56 20.47 -12.31 -30.70
N GLY A 57 20.08 -13.34 -31.46
CA GLY A 57 20.97 -14.43 -31.89
C GLY A 57 21.41 -15.40 -30.77
N LEU A 58 20.72 -15.38 -29.62
CA LEU A 58 21.05 -16.18 -28.43
C LEU A 58 20.22 -17.48 -28.33
N SER A 59 19.80 -18.07 -29.45
CA SER A 59 19.22 -19.42 -29.45
C SER A 59 20.32 -20.50 -29.39
N GLU A 60 21.07 -20.57 -28.30
CA GLU A 60 21.98 -21.69 -28.09
C GLU A 60 21.16 -22.88 -27.58
N THR A 61 20.83 -23.78 -28.51
CA THR A 61 20.33 -25.12 -28.21
C THR A 61 21.46 -25.90 -27.55
N ARG A 62 21.59 -25.78 -26.23
CA ARG A 62 22.42 -26.70 -25.45
C ARG A 62 21.66 -28.01 -25.30
N GLU A 63 21.83 -28.90 -26.28
CA GLU A 63 21.53 -30.32 -26.12
C GLU A 63 22.23 -30.81 -24.85
N VAL A 64 21.43 -31.29 -23.88
CA VAL A 64 21.93 -31.95 -22.69
C VAL A 64 22.43 -33.33 -23.09
N ALA A 65 23.66 -33.38 -23.58
CA ALA A 65 24.41 -34.62 -23.70
C ALA A 65 24.89 -35.03 -22.30
N THR A 66 24.27 -36.08 -21.77
CA THR A 66 24.76 -36.84 -20.61
C THR A 66 26.15 -37.39 -20.91
N GLY A 67 27.20 -36.84 -20.28
CA GLY A 67 28.58 -37.23 -20.52
C GLY A 67 29.43 -37.13 -19.26
N THR A 68 29.77 -38.30 -18.73
CA THR A 68 30.62 -38.62 -17.58
C THR A 68 32.09 -38.20 -17.80
N GLY A 69 32.75 -37.64 -16.77
CA GLY A 69 34.22 -37.44 -16.71
C GLY A 69 34.59 -36.21 -15.89
N SER A 70 34.91 -36.33 -14.60
CA SER A 70 36.23 -36.65 -14.04
C SER A 70 37.34 -35.66 -14.41
N GLY A 71 37.69 -34.79 -13.46
CA GLY A 71 39.08 -34.37 -13.26
C GLY A 71 39.40 -32.87 -13.25
N VAL A 72 39.96 -32.45 -12.12
CA VAL A 72 41.05 -31.48 -11.96
C VAL A 72 40.72 -30.05 -11.49
N THR A 73 41.44 -29.74 -10.43
CA THR A 73 41.59 -28.56 -9.57
C THR A 73 42.07 -27.30 -10.29
N GLY A 74 41.64 -26.12 -9.82
CA GLY A 74 42.29 -24.85 -10.16
C GLY A 74 41.69 -23.66 -9.44
N ALA A 75 42.53 -22.93 -8.72
CA ALA A 75 42.22 -21.86 -7.80
C ALA A 75 41.86 -20.51 -8.45
N GLY A 76 41.20 -19.65 -7.66
CA GLY A 76 41.38 -18.20 -7.73
C GLY A 76 40.23 -17.41 -8.35
N GLY A 77 39.78 -16.36 -7.63
CA GLY A 77 39.02 -15.26 -8.22
C GLY A 77 37.78 -14.86 -7.43
N ALA A 78 37.98 -14.09 -6.36
CA ALA A 78 36.93 -13.27 -5.78
C ALA A 78 36.49 -12.21 -6.81
N GLY A 79 35.31 -12.40 -7.40
CA GLY A 79 34.65 -11.41 -8.25
C GLY A 79 33.59 -10.65 -7.44
N SER A 80 33.99 -9.54 -6.84
CA SER A 80 33.08 -8.54 -6.30
C SER A 80 32.40 -7.80 -7.46
N SER A 81 31.14 -8.12 -7.75
CA SER A 81 30.34 -7.33 -8.69
C SER A 81 29.71 -6.15 -7.95
N VAL A 82 30.44 -5.04 -7.91
CA VAL A 82 29.88 -3.73 -7.59
C VAL A 82 28.96 -3.36 -8.76
N ILE A 83 27.64 -3.44 -8.53
CA ILE A 83 26.65 -2.90 -9.45
C ILE A 83 26.76 -1.37 -9.34
N ASP A 84 27.26 -0.75 -10.40
CA ASP A 84 27.47 0.69 -10.51
C ASP A 84 26.11 1.40 -10.65
N SER A 85 25.61 1.96 -9.55
CA SER A 85 24.31 2.63 -9.43
C SER A 85 24.19 3.94 -10.23
N LYS A 86 25.20 4.31 -11.04
CA LYS A 86 25.20 5.53 -11.85
C LYS A 86 24.49 5.39 -13.21
N SER A 87 24.26 4.17 -13.69
CA SER A 87 23.67 3.92 -15.02
C SER A 87 22.17 4.29 -15.15
N TYR A 88 21.43 4.43 -14.05
CA TYR A 88 19.98 4.71 -14.11
C TYR A 88 19.60 6.19 -14.22
N ARG A 89 20.51 7.13 -13.93
CA ARG A 89 20.20 8.57 -13.94
C ARG A 89 20.30 9.24 -15.31
N GLU A 90 20.92 8.56 -16.28
CA GLU A 90 21.27 9.18 -17.56
C GLU A 90 20.29 8.87 -18.70
N ARG A 91 19.35 7.94 -18.51
CA ARG A 91 18.31 7.60 -19.51
C ARG A 91 17.00 8.39 -19.37
N LYS A 92 16.91 9.36 -18.44
CA LYS A 92 15.71 10.19 -18.24
C LYS A 92 15.79 11.58 -18.90
N ARG A 93 16.79 11.87 -19.73
CA ARG A 93 17.01 13.21 -20.31
C ARG A 93 16.85 13.32 -21.83
N ASP A 94 16.43 12.26 -22.53
CA ASP A 94 16.33 12.29 -24.00
C ASP A 94 14.88 12.10 -24.53
N ILE A 95 13.86 12.52 -23.78
CA ILE A 95 12.48 12.66 -24.29
C ILE A 95 12.10 14.14 -24.21
N ASP A 96 12.80 14.95 -25.00
CA ASP A 96 12.29 16.23 -25.48
C ASP A 96 11.82 15.97 -26.92
N LEU A 97 10.51 15.78 -27.07
CA LEU A 97 9.85 15.81 -28.38
C LEU A 97 8.95 17.05 -28.42
N ASP A 98 9.42 18.01 -29.20
CA ASP A 98 8.70 19.18 -29.69
C ASP A 98 7.25 18.83 -30.06
N SER A 99 6.30 19.53 -29.45
CA SER A 99 4.92 19.60 -29.90
C SER A 99 4.39 20.99 -29.56
N ASP A 100 4.86 21.96 -30.34
CA ASP A 100 4.21 23.24 -30.53
C ASP A 100 2.88 22.98 -31.26
N ASP A 101 1.77 22.98 -30.51
CA ASP A 101 0.44 23.17 -31.09
C ASP A 101 -0.28 24.28 -30.30
N GLU A 102 -0.19 25.49 -30.84
CA GLU A 102 -1.04 26.63 -30.47
C GLU A 102 -2.50 26.29 -30.80
N VAL A 103 -3.35 26.23 -29.78
CA VAL A 103 -4.80 26.33 -29.98
C VAL A 103 -5.33 27.48 -29.12
N ASP A 104 -5.64 28.57 -29.82
CA ASP A 104 -6.33 29.76 -29.35
C ASP A 104 -7.80 29.49 -28.94
N ASP A 105 -8.25 30.30 -27.98
CA ASP A 105 -9.59 30.89 -27.89
C ASP A 105 -10.81 29.96 -27.66
N ARG A 106 -11.26 29.87 -26.39
CA ARG A 106 -12.55 30.47 -25.94
C ARG A 106 -12.97 30.06 -24.52
N GLY A 107 -13.42 31.08 -23.78
CA GLY A 107 -14.69 30.95 -23.06
C GLY A 107 -14.59 30.76 -21.55
N ALA A 108 -14.57 31.89 -20.84
CA ALA A 108 -14.93 31.99 -19.44
C ALA A 108 -16.27 31.33 -19.13
N GLY A 109 -16.33 30.57 -18.02
CA GLY A 109 -17.59 30.04 -17.51
C GLY A 109 -17.46 28.84 -16.57
N ARG A 110 -16.58 28.90 -15.56
CA ARG A 110 -16.53 27.86 -14.52
C ARG A 110 -17.41 28.29 -13.34
N SER A 111 -18.73 28.08 -13.47
CA SER A 111 -19.64 28.14 -12.33
C SER A 111 -19.53 26.85 -11.53
N GLY A 112 -19.23 26.97 -10.24
CA GLY A 112 -19.47 25.91 -9.28
C GLY A 112 -20.96 25.56 -9.27
N GLY A 113 -21.26 24.28 -9.42
CA GLY A 113 -22.62 23.74 -9.45
C GLY A 113 -22.59 22.29 -9.01
N GLN A 114 -22.99 22.09 -7.75
CA GLN A 114 -23.06 20.83 -7.03
C GLN A 114 -24.25 19.96 -7.51
N GLY A 115 -24.02 18.66 -7.67
CA GLY A 115 -25.03 17.61 -7.48
C GLY A 115 -25.94 17.25 -8.66
N GLY A 116 -25.60 16.17 -9.38
CA GLY A 116 -26.49 15.49 -10.33
C GLY A 116 -25.97 14.10 -10.66
N SER A 117 -26.30 13.12 -9.82
CA SER A 117 -26.02 11.69 -9.99
C SER A 117 -26.59 11.13 -11.31
N ASN A 118 -25.78 11.07 -12.36
CA ASN A 118 -25.88 10.19 -13.53
C ASN A 118 -24.74 10.45 -14.54
N ASP A 119 -23.60 10.98 -14.10
CA ASP A 119 -22.46 11.08 -15.00
C ASP A 119 -21.96 9.66 -15.27
N ALA A 120 -21.93 9.29 -16.54
CA ALA A 120 -21.50 7.95 -16.93
C ALA A 120 -20.01 7.83 -16.60
N ILE A 121 -19.62 6.77 -15.87
CA ILE A 121 -18.21 6.47 -15.60
C ILE A 121 -17.48 6.44 -16.94
N THR A 122 -16.56 7.37 -17.12
CA THR A 122 -15.77 7.47 -18.34
C THR A 122 -14.63 6.47 -18.30
N SER A 123 -14.04 6.16 -19.46
CA SER A 123 -12.85 5.32 -19.49
C SER A 123 -11.66 6.00 -18.78
N GLU A 124 -11.64 7.34 -18.73
CA GLU A 124 -10.64 8.12 -18.01
C GLU A 124 -10.77 7.91 -16.50
N ASP A 125 -11.99 7.97 -15.94
CA ASP A 125 -12.23 7.69 -14.51
C ASP A 125 -11.75 6.28 -14.10
N ILE A 126 -11.90 5.30 -14.99
CA ILE A 126 -11.42 3.92 -14.76
C ILE A 126 -9.89 3.87 -14.75
N VAL A 127 -9.23 4.57 -15.67
CA VAL A 127 -7.76 4.62 -15.74
C VAL A 127 -7.19 5.33 -14.52
N ASP A 128 -7.79 6.44 -14.09
CA ASP A 128 -7.39 7.18 -12.90
C ASP A 128 -7.54 6.32 -11.64
N LEU A 129 -8.69 5.64 -11.49
CA LEU A 129 -8.93 4.74 -10.37
C LEU A 129 -7.91 3.57 -10.35
N VAL A 130 -7.63 2.96 -11.51
CA VAL A 130 -6.64 1.87 -11.59
C VAL A 130 -5.26 2.38 -11.22
N THR A 131 -4.91 3.60 -11.64
CA THR A 131 -3.62 4.24 -11.31
C THR A 131 -3.52 4.52 -9.81
N GLU A 132 -4.60 5.00 -9.18
CA GLU A 132 -4.65 5.20 -7.72
C GLU A 132 -4.51 3.87 -6.97
N LEU A 133 -5.25 2.83 -7.38
CA LEU A 133 -5.18 1.51 -6.76
C LEU A 133 -3.79 0.87 -6.89
N GLN A 134 -3.12 1.08 -8.03
CA GLN A 134 -1.73 0.65 -8.21
C GLN A 134 -0.80 1.40 -7.24
N GLY A 135 -0.95 2.72 -7.10
CA GLY A 135 -0.19 3.49 -6.10
C GLY A 135 -0.44 3.00 -4.67
N GLN A 136 -1.69 2.70 -4.31
CA GLN A 136 -2.03 2.13 -3.00
C GLN A 136 -1.41 0.74 -2.78
N LEU A 137 -1.37 -0.09 -3.82
CA LEU A 137 -0.73 -1.41 -3.76
C LEU A 137 0.79 -1.29 -3.56
N ASP A 138 1.45 -0.42 -4.32
CA ASP A 138 2.88 -0.15 -4.19
C ASP A 138 3.23 0.34 -2.78
N MET A 139 2.40 1.23 -2.21
CA MET A 139 2.56 1.69 -0.82
C MET A 139 2.40 0.55 0.19
N LEU A 140 1.46 -0.38 -0.01
CA LEU A 140 1.27 -1.54 0.85
C LEU A 140 2.47 -2.49 0.79
N ASP A 141 3.01 -2.73 -0.40
CA ASP A 141 4.18 -3.57 -0.60
C ASP A 141 5.43 -2.94 0.06
N GLU A 142 5.66 -1.65 -0.12
CA GLU A 142 6.76 -0.92 0.54
C GLU A 142 6.63 -1.00 2.08
N ARG A 143 5.43 -0.82 2.63
CA ARG A 143 5.17 -1.01 4.07
C ARG A 143 5.48 -2.44 4.50
N SER A 144 5.05 -3.43 3.74
CA SER A 144 5.26 -4.85 4.03
C SER A 144 6.75 -5.21 4.06
N VAL A 145 7.52 -4.75 3.07
CA VAL A 145 8.97 -4.94 2.99
C VAL A 145 9.67 -4.33 4.19
N ARG A 146 9.36 -3.07 4.53
CA ARG A 146 9.98 -2.38 5.67
C ARG A 146 9.60 -2.97 7.01
N ARG A 147 8.33 -3.35 7.22
CA ARG A 147 7.91 -4.07 8.43
C ARG A 147 8.63 -5.39 8.57
N THR A 148 8.82 -6.11 7.47
CA THR A 148 9.56 -7.37 7.46
C THR A 148 11.03 -7.15 7.83
N ALA A 149 11.67 -6.11 7.29
CA ALA A 149 13.04 -5.73 7.68
C ALA A 149 13.12 -5.39 9.18
N ASN A 150 12.19 -4.56 9.67
CA ASN A 150 12.11 -4.17 11.08
C ASN A 150 11.87 -5.35 12.02
N ALA A 151 11.22 -6.42 11.55
CA ALA A 151 11.02 -7.64 12.34
C ALA A 151 12.32 -8.41 12.63
N PHE A 152 13.39 -8.18 11.87
CA PHE A 152 14.70 -8.81 12.09
C PHE A 152 15.65 -7.96 12.94
N VAL A 153 15.28 -6.72 13.25
CA VAL A 153 16.04 -5.81 14.13
C VAL A 153 16.05 -6.38 15.55
N ALA A 154 17.24 -6.59 16.11
CA ALA A 154 17.42 -7.27 17.40
C ALA A 154 18.35 -6.52 18.36
N ALA A 155 19.47 -5.98 17.86
CA ALA A 155 20.40 -5.20 18.65
C ALA A 155 19.99 -3.72 18.72
N GLU A 156 20.39 -3.02 19.78
CA GLU A 156 20.03 -1.61 19.97
C GLU A 156 20.67 -0.68 18.93
N SER A 157 21.78 -1.11 18.34
CA SER A 157 22.45 -0.42 17.23
C SER A 157 21.84 -0.71 15.87
N ASP A 158 20.92 -1.68 15.76
CA ASP A 158 20.35 -2.05 14.47
C ASP A 158 19.46 -0.91 13.95
N PRO A 159 19.60 -0.54 12.66
CA PRO A 159 18.81 0.53 12.08
C PRO A 159 17.34 0.12 11.93
N ILE A 160 16.44 1.08 12.10
CA ILE A 160 15.01 0.91 11.85
C ILE A 160 14.63 1.70 10.61
N ALA A 161 13.82 1.08 9.74
CA ALA A 161 13.26 1.76 8.59
C ALA A 161 11.91 2.42 8.96
N PRO A 162 11.73 3.73 8.71
CA PRO A 162 10.42 4.38 8.85
C PRO A 162 9.45 3.83 7.79
N LEU A 163 8.16 3.74 8.13
CA LEU A 163 7.13 3.35 7.17
C LEU A 163 6.57 4.60 6.46
N PRO A 164 6.12 4.49 5.20
CA PRO A 164 5.41 5.59 4.57
C PRO A 164 4.06 5.83 5.27
N GLY A 165 3.72 7.10 5.47
CA GLY A 165 2.42 7.57 5.97
C GLY A 165 1.28 7.26 5.01
N ARG A 166 0.05 7.68 5.31
CA ARG A 166 -1.13 7.41 4.47
C ARG A 166 -0.95 7.94 3.04
N ASP A 167 -0.34 9.11 2.93
CA ASP A 167 -0.14 9.81 1.65
C ASP A 167 1.16 9.38 0.95
N GLY A 168 1.82 8.32 1.43
CA GLY A 168 3.06 7.79 0.85
C GLY A 168 4.33 8.52 1.25
N GLU A 169 4.22 9.62 2.00
CA GLU A 169 5.36 10.40 2.48
C GLU A 169 6.13 9.66 3.57
N PHE A 170 7.42 9.98 3.68
CA PHE A 170 8.26 9.52 4.78
C PHE A 170 8.41 10.64 5.82
N PRO A 171 8.65 10.29 7.09
CA PRO A 171 9.00 11.28 8.09
C PRO A 171 10.11 12.20 7.59
N ALA A 172 9.88 13.50 7.64
CA ALA A 172 10.87 14.46 7.15
C ALA A 172 12.16 14.37 7.98
N GLU A 173 13.31 14.68 7.38
CA GLU A 173 14.60 14.68 8.10
C GLU A 173 14.58 15.60 9.33
N THR A 174 13.71 16.61 9.33
CA THR A 174 13.49 17.54 10.43
C THR A 174 12.73 16.95 11.62
N GLU A 175 11.94 15.90 11.42
CA GLU A 175 11.08 15.30 12.46
C GLU A 175 11.81 14.24 13.31
N SER A 176 13.10 14.00 13.01
CA SER A 176 14.02 13.13 13.77
C SER A 176 13.42 11.78 14.14
N PHE A 177 12.98 11.01 13.15
CA PHE A 177 12.59 9.62 13.33
C PHE A 177 13.74 8.81 13.97
N PRO A 178 13.48 7.93 14.95
CA PRO A 178 14.51 7.14 15.61
C PRO A 178 15.24 6.24 14.59
N ALA A 179 16.53 6.48 14.41
CA ALA A 179 17.33 5.78 13.41
C ALA A 179 17.64 4.33 13.84
N THR A 180 17.70 4.08 15.15
CA THR A 180 18.10 2.79 15.73
C THR A 180 17.08 2.25 16.74
N LEU A 181 17.15 0.94 17.01
CA LEU A 181 16.29 0.31 18.02
C LEU A 181 16.50 0.87 19.43
N GLY A 182 17.73 1.26 19.78
CA GLY A 182 18.03 1.91 21.04
C GLY A 182 17.31 3.25 21.19
N GLU A 183 17.37 4.09 20.15
CA GLU A 183 16.66 5.36 20.09
C GLU A 183 15.15 5.16 20.17
N PHE A 184 14.61 4.19 19.42
CA PHE A 184 13.19 3.86 19.46
C PHE A 184 12.74 3.45 20.87
N LYS A 185 13.50 2.61 21.58
CA LYS A 185 13.17 2.24 22.96
C LYS A 185 13.24 3.42 23.93
N ALA A 186 14.11 4.39 23.65
CA ALA A 186 14.33 5.57 24.47
C ALA A 186 13.32 6.71 24.23
N LEU A 187 12.36 6.54 23.31
CA LEU A 187 11.33 7.55 23.05
C LEU A 187 10.55 7.91 24.31
N ASP A 188 10.40 9.20 24.59
CA ASP A 188 9.55 9.67 25.67
C ASP A 188 8.06 9.64 25.27
N THR A 189 7.17 9.89 26.23
CA THR A 189 5.72 9.86 26.00
C THR A 189 5.29 10.82 24.90
N SER A 190 5.84 12.04 24.85
CA SER A 190 5.44 13.05 23.87
C SER A 190 5.87 12.67 22.44
N GLN A 191 7.06 12.07 22.29
CA GLN A 191 7.52 11.53 21.02
C GLN A 191 6.67 10.35 20.54
N VAL A 192 6.28 9.44 21.44
CA VAL A 192 5.40 8.32 21.08
C VAL A 192 4.05 8.83 20.59
N GLU A 193 3.46 9.80 21.28
CA GLU A 193 2.20 10.42 20.84
C GLU A 193 2.32 11.15 19.51
N PHE A 194 3.41 11.90 19.30
CA PHE A 194 3.70 12.55 18.02
C PHE A 194 3.71 11.53 16.88
N TRP A 195 4.46 10.43 17.02
CA TRP A 195 4.52 9.41 15.97
C TRP A 195 3.19 8.68 15.79
N LEU A 196 2.44 8.42 16.86
CA LEU A 196 1.12 7.82 16.74
C LEU A 196 0.14 8.71 15.98
N LYS A 197 0.19 10.04 16.18
CA LYS A 197 -0.60 11.00 15.41
C LYS A 197 -0.14 11.07 13.95
N TRP A 198 1.17 11.15 13.73
CA TRP A 198 1.76 11.17 12.39
C TRP A 198 1.35 9.94 11.57
N TYR A 199 1.31 8.76 12.19
CA TYR A 199 0.85 7.52 11.55
C TYR A 199 -0.67 7.30 11.59
N GLU A 200 -1.46 8.30 12.04
CA GLU A 200 -2.92 8.24 12.19
C GLU A 200 -3.41 7.03 13.03
N LEU A 201 -2.61 6.59 14.01
CA LEU A 201 -2.92 5.48 14.91
C LEU A 201 -3.74 5.90 16.13
N LEU A 202 -3.75 7.19 16.43
CA LEU A 202 -4.63 7.79 17.43
C LEU A 202 -5.79 8.51 16.74
N PRO A 203 -6.99 8.52 17.35
CA PRO A 203 -8.10 9.33 16.85
C PRO A 203 -7.69 10.82 16.86
N PRO A 204 -8.24 11.62 15.91
CA PRO A 204 -7.95 13.05 15.84
C PRO A 204 -8.36 13.74 17.14
N ASP A 205 -7.56 14.73 17.54
CA ASP A 205 -7.85 15.52 18.74
C ASP A 205 -9.06 16.44 18.51
N GLU A 206 -9.66 16.99 19.57
CA GLU A 206 -10.84 17.86 19.45
C GLU A 206 -10.62 19.07 18.53
N GLU A 207 -9.42 19.67 18.57
CA GLU A 207 -9.07 20.80 17.71
C GLU A 207 -8.91 20.38 16.24
N GLU A 208 -8.31 19.22 15.99
CA GLU A 208 -8.16 18.64 14.65
C GLU A 208 -9.51 18.20 14.09
N LEU A 209 -10.36 17.59 14.93
CA LEU A 209 -11.71 17.18 14.60
C LEU A 209 -12.58 18.40 14.28
N ALA A 210 -12.48 19.49 15.06
CA ALA A 210 -13.19 20.73 14.77
C ALA A 210 -12.76 21.34 13.43
N GLN A 211 -11.46 21.32 13.11
CA GLN A 211 -10.96 21.78 11.80
C GLN A 211 -11.40 20.89 10.65
N LEU A 212 -11.42 19.56 10.84
CA LEU A 212 -11.91 18.60 9.86
C LEU A 212 -13.41 18.78 9.60
N LEU A 213 -14.20 19.00 10.65
CA LEU A 213 -15.64 19.23 10.57
C LEU A 213 -15.97 20.57 9.90
N ASP A 214 -15.26 21.64 10.24
CA ASP A 214 -15.41 22.95 9.60
C ASP A 214 -15.08 22.86 8.10
N ARG A 215 -13.99 22.17 7.74
CA ARG A 215 -13.62 21.94 6.34
C ARG A 215 -14.63 21.06 5.59
N ALA A 216 -15.22 20.08 6.25
CA ALA A 216 -16.24 19.20 5.69
C ALA A 216 -17.62 19.86 5.61
N GLY A 217 -17.81 21.04 6.22
CA GLY A 217 -19.11 21.68 6.35
C GLY A 217 -20.10 20.85 7.18
N ALA A 218 -19.60 20.00 8.07
CA ALA A 218 -20.38 19.08 8.90
C ALA A 218 -20.32 19.50 10.37
N THR A 219 -21.33 19.15 11.17
CA THR A 219 -21.30 19.39 12.61
C THR A 219 -20.93 18.11 13.37
N LEU A 220 -20.49 18.26 14.63
CA LEU A 220 -20.18 17.11 15.51
C LEU A 220 -21.37 16.14 15.65
N GLU A 221 -22.60 16.63 15.45
CA GLU A 221 -23.85 15.86 15.49
C GLU A 221 -24.03 14.96 14.24
N ASP A 222 -23.48 15.34 13.09
CA ASP A 222 -23.57 14.56 11.85
C ASP A 222 -22.69 13.28 11.87
N VAL A 223 -21.62 13.28 12.68
CA VAL A 223 -20.65 12.18 12.75
C VAL A 223 -21.00 11.16 13.86
N GLY A 224 -22.02 11.44 14.66
CA GLY A 224 -22.51 10.51 15.70
C GLY A 224 -21.51 10.23 16.83
N GLN A 225 -20.43 11.01 16.93
CA GLN A 225 -19.49 10.94 18.06
C GLN A 225 -20.01 11.81 19.21
N PRO A 226 -20.15 11.26 20.43
CA PRO A 226 -20.40 12.11 21.58
C PRO A 226 -19.18 13.00 21.78
N ALA A 227 -19.39 14.31 21.80
CA ALA A 227 -18.38 15.30 22.19
C ALA A 227 -17.78 14.86 23.53
N SER A 228 -16.55 14.35 23.53
CA SER A 228 -15.87 13.96 24.75
C SER A 228 -15.36 15.22 25.45
N THR A 229 -16.24 16.00 26.06
CA THR A 229 -15.97 17.30 26.72
C THR A 229 -15.01 17.27 27.93
N ALA A 230 -14.28 16.18 28.14
CA ALA A 230 -13.28 16.07 29.19
C ALA A 230 -11.89 16.28 28.58
N PRO A 231 -11.05 17.18 29.13
CA PRO A 231 -9.64 17.23 28.77
C PRO A 231 -9.08 15.83 28.97
N LYS A 232 -8.54 15.25 27.89
CA LYS A 232 -7.99 13.89 27.90
C LYS A 232 -7.01 13.83 29.08
N PRO A 233 -7.29 13.03 30.12
CA PRO A 233 -6.38 12.93 31.25
C PRO A 233 -5.01 12.55 30.70
N GLU A 234 -3.94 13.11 31.27
CA GLU A 234 -2.59 12.70 30.88
C GLU A 234 -2.55 11.18 30.83
N PRO A 235 -2.08 10.59 29.71
CA PRO A 235 -2.16 9.16 29.51
C PRO A 235 -1.48 8.49 30.69
N SER A 236 -2.19 7.55 31.30
CA SER A 236 -1.59 6.74 32.35
C SER A 236 -0.32 6.06 31.82
N ILE A 237 0.59 5.68 32.72
CA ILE A 237 1.81 4.95 32.34
C ILE A 237 1.45 3.68 31.55
N ASP A 238 0.35 3.02 31.91
CA ASP A 238 -0.14 1.83 31.22
C ASP A 238 -0.64 2.14 29.80
N GLU A 239 -1.38 3.22 29.60
CA GLU A 239 -1.82 3.69 28.28
C GLU A 239 -0.62 4.10 27.42
N THR A 240 0.35 4.81 27.99
CA THR A 240 1.59 5.18 27.29
C THR A 240 2.35 3.95 26.82
N ASN A 241 2.43 2.90 27.65
CA ASN A 241 3.07 1.65 27.27
C ASN A 241 2.29 0.89 26.19
N ALA A 242 0.96 0.90 26.26
CA ALA A 242 0.11 0.31 25.22
C ALA A 242 0.22 1.07 23.88
N ASN A 243 0.33 2.40 23.95
CA ASN A 243 0.56 3.29 22.82
C ASN A 243 1.93 3.01 22.17
N PHE A 244 2.98 2.89 22.98
CA PHE A 244 4.30 2.47 22.51
C PHE A 244 4.26 1.11 21.82
N ASP A 245 3.60 0.12 22.42
CA ASP A 245 3.48 -1.22 21.85
C ASP A 245 2.67 -1.21 20.54
N SER A 246 1.68 -0.33 20.42
CA SER A 246 0.90 -0.12 19.19
C SER A 246 1.76 0.46 18.07
N LEU A 247 2.58 1.47 18.37
CA LEU A 247 3.55 2.03 17.43
C LEU A 247 4.60 0.98 17.01
N ALA A 248 5.16 0.25 17.97
CA ALA A 248 6.13 -0.81 17.70
C ALA A 248 5.54 -1.89 16.78
N ARG A 249 4.30 -2.31 17.05
CA ARG A 249 3.58 -3.30 16.23
C ARG A 249 3.32 -2.78 14.82
N PHE A 250 2.91 -1.52 14.69
CA PHE A 250 2.70 -0.89 13.40
C PHE A 250 3.98 -0.90 12.56
N LEU A 251 5.11 -0.52 13.17
CA LEU A 251 6.44 -0.51 12.53
C LEU A 251 7.01 -1.92 12.27
N GLY A 252 6.44 -2.97 12.87
CA GLY A 252 6.94 -4.34 12.75
C GLY A 252 8.10 -4.66 13.71
N ILE A 253 8.33 -3.84 14.73
CA ILE A 253 9.42 -3.99 15.70
C ILE A 253 8.97 -4.89 16.85
N ARG A 254 9.87 -5.77 17.33
CA ARG A 254 9.58 -6.72 18.43
C ARG A 254 9.81 -6.15 19.84
N ALA A 255 9.98 -4.84 19.96
CA ALA A 255 10.15 -4.14 21.23
C ALA A 255 8.80 -3.99 21.94
N ARG A 256 8.82 -4.04 23.26
CA ARG A 256 7.60 -3.99 24.09
C ARG A 256 7.88 -3.39 25.46
N ARG A 257 6.91 -2.64 25.98
CA ARG A 257 6.87 -2.10 27.34
C ARG A 257 5.86 -2.81 28.22
N THR A 258 4.75 -3.34 27.67
CA THR A 258 3.78 -4.13 28.45
C THR A 258 4.22 -5.60 28.60
N LYS A 259 3.81 -6.23 29.71
CA LYS A 259 4.04 -7.66 29.97
C LYS A 259 2.81 -8.47 29.59
N GLY A 260 2.99 -9.56 28.84
CA GLY A 260 2.00 -10.65 28.76
C GLY A 260 0.95 -10.55 27.65
N VAL A 261 1.13 -9.69 26.65
CA VAL A 261 0.40 -9.80 25.39
C VAL A 261 1.33 -10.57 24.45
N TRP A 262 0.84 -11.69 23.89
CA TRP A 262 1.54 -12.71 23.07
C TRP A 262 2.22 -13.86 23.82
#